data_AF-A0A1M5PQK6-F1
#
_entry.id   AF-A0A1M5PQK6-F1
#
_cell.length_a   1.000
_cell.length_b   1.000
_cell.length_c   1.000
_cell.angle_alpha   90.00
_cell.angle_beta   90.00
_cell.angle_gamma   90.00
#
_symmetry.space_group_name_H-M   'P 1'
#
loop_
_entity.id
_entity.type
_entity.pdbx_description
1 polymer ?
#
loop_
_entity_poly.entity_id
_entity_poly.type
_entity_poly.pdbx_seq_one_letter_code
_entity_poly.pdbx_strand_id
1 'polypeptide(L)'
;MPDGSYWSKLKFNKKFKKEKLNPIFGGVDKIVLTVRKEGNTINVDQTPLTIRTKEIENDPDAPLIVPDEITKPDILTIQTKQYWQGKISFTSYREDNRIIHPIRVGKNNRERALNFMDAFTKLIRYRGHTFSKEYSNTGVLIDEIFIEIDLREASKRIPPTTKYGSSEYIPTGEFIFKVGKYSGEREWRDGKVKLEGMLARIVAKIELLAQREKEWKEQARISRLKREEEEKLRAEIKKRRDDEVDKFNRLVKLSEQYDKTRIIRQYIEAVKQKAINTNNLTPEKQEWINWATDKADWLDPLINRPDEILDAK
;
A
#
# COMPACT_ATOMS: atom_id res chain seq x y z
N MET A 1 -4.46 -9.94 32.42
CA MET A 1 -3.02 -10.16 32.13
C MET A 1 -2.24 -9.18 32.99
N PRO A 2 -1.04 -9.51 33.50
CA PRO A 2 -0.24 -8.53 34.24
C PRO A 2 0.11 -7.33 33.35
N ASP A 3 0.30 -6.15 33.95
CA ASP A 3 0.82 -5.00 33.21
C ASP A 3 2.21 -5.30 32.61
N GLY A 4 2.60 -4.57 31.56
CA GLY A 4 3.89 -4.78 30.88
C GLY A 4 5.13 -4.58 31.78
N SER A 5 4.95 -4.04 32.98
CA SER A 5 6.03 -3.80 33.95
C SER A 5 6.25 -4.96 34.93
N TYR A 6 5.31 -5.93 34.97
CA TYR A 6 5.32 -7.05 35.90
C TYR A 6 6.65 -7.83 35.90
N TRP A 7 7.11 -8.27 34.72
CA TRP A 7 8.32 -9.08 34.60
C TRP A 7 9.59 -8.31 34.98
N SER A 8 9.62 -7.01 34.71
CA SER A 8 10.73 -6.14 35.10
C SER A 8 10.77 -5.95 36.62
N LYS A 9 9.61 -5.68 37.25
CA LYS A 9 9.50 -5.52 38.70
C LYS A 9 9.84 -6.82 39.45
N LEU A 10 9.44 -7.97 38.90
CA LEU A 10 9.79 -9.29 39.43
C LEU A 10 11.32 -9.54 39.37
N LYS A 11 11.95 -9.25 38.22
CA LYS A 11 13.40 -9.42 38.02
C LYS A 11 14.23 -8.57 38.99
N PHE A 12 13.77 -7.38 39.34
CA PHE A 12 14.46 -6.45 40.23
C PHE A 12 13.91 -6.43 41.67
N ASN A 13 13.14 -7.45 42.06
CA ASN A 13 12.60 -7.61 43.41
C ASN A 13 11.81 -6.39 43.94
N LYS A 14 11.14 -5.66 43.04
CA LYS A 14 10.35 -4.47 43.38
C LYS A 14 8.93 -4.87 43.77
N LYS A 15 8.35 -4.19 44.77
CA LYS A 15 6.96 -4.39 45.17
C LYS A 15 6.02 -4.03 44.01
N PHE A 16 5.04 -4.90 43.74
CA PHE A 16 3.99 -4.66 42.75
C PHE A 16 2.63 -5.11 43.29
N LYS A 17 1.55 -4.49 42.80
CA LYS A 17 0.18 -4.87 43.13
C LYS A 17 -0.24 -6.02 42.21
N LYS A 18 -0.52 -7.19 42.79
CA LYS A 18 -1.06 -8.33 42.03
C LYS A 18 -2.54 -8.08 41.76
N GLU A 19 -2.92 -7.86 40.50
CA GLU A 19 -4.31 -7.77 40.11
C GLU A 19 -5.02 -9.10 40.38
N LYS A 20 -6.18 -9.05 41.02
CA LYS A 20 -7.02 -10.23 41.24
C LYS A 20 -7.80 -10.51 39.95
N LEU A 21 -7.78 -11.76 39.50
CA LEU A 21 -8.63 -12.20 38.39
C LEU A 21 -10.10 -12.06 38.80
N ASN A 22 -10.96 -11.72 37.83
CA ASN A 22 -12.41 -11.67 38.04
C ASN A 22 -12.90 -13.07 38.46
N PRO A 23 -13.55 -13.23 39.63
CA PRO A 23 -14.05 -14.53 40.08
C PRO A 23 -15.22 -15.05 39.24
N ILE A 24 -15.87 -14.19 38.43
CA ILE A 24 -16.99 -14.56 37.58
C ILE A 24 -16.49 -14.60 36.12
N PHE A 25 -16.22 -15.80 35.62
CA PHE A 25 -15.86 -16.03 34.22
C PHE A 25 -17.01 -16.75 33.50
N GLY A 26 -17.75 -16.02 32.66
CA GLY A 26 -18.90 -16.54 31.91
C GLY A 26 -18.53 -17.21 30.57
N GLY A 27 -17.24 -17.56 30.38
CA GLY A 27 -16.73 -18.20 29.16
C GLY A 27 -16.35 -19.66 29.40
N VAL A 28 -15.84 -20.31 28.35
CA VAL A 28 -15.32 -21.68 28.43
C VAL A 28 -14.05 -21.70 29.28
N ASP A 29 -14.13 -22.29 30.47
CA ASP A 29 -13.09 -22.32 31.51
C ASP A 29 -11.96 -23.32 31.23
N LYS A 30 -12.13 -24.17 30.21
CA LYS A 30 -11.20 -25.24 29.86
C LYS A 30 -10.92 -25.27 28.37
N ILE A 31 -9.63 -25.20 28.03
CA ILE A 31 -9.14 -25.50 26.69
C ILE A 31 -8.59 -26.93 26.73
N VAL A 32 -9.16 -27.83 25.94
CA VAL A 32 -8.64 -29.20 25.80
C VAL A 32 -7.48 -29.15 24.82
N LEU A 33 -6.25 -29.26 25.33
CA LEU A 33 -5.05 -29.41 24.51
C LEU A 33 -4.77 -30.90 24.31
N THR A 34 -4.97 -31.40 23.10
CA THR A 34 -4.68 -32.80 22.77
C THR A 34 -3.17 -32.99 22.59
N VAL A 35 -2.58 -33.86 23.40
CA VAL A 35 -1.16 -34.24 23.29
C VAL A 35 -0.95 -35.03 22.00
N ARG A 36 0.04 -34.61 21.20
CA ARG A 36 0.41 -35.29 19.94
C ARG A 36 0.94 -36.69 20.26
N LYS A 37 0.29 -37.73 19.73
CA LYS A 37 0.85 -39.08 19.64
C LYS A 37 1.32 -39.32 18.21
N GLU A 38 2.50 -39.88 18.06
CA GLU A 38 3.06 -40.30 16.77
C GLU A 38 2.10 -41.31 16.11
N GLY A 39 1.64 -41.03 14.89
CA GLY A 39 0.66 -41.87 14.17
C GLY A 39 -0.81 -41.43 14.19
N ASN A 40 -1.17 -40.30 14.80
CA ASN A 40 -2.54 -39.77 14.68
C ASN A 40 -2.83 -39.24 13.26
N THR A 41 -3.87 -39.79 12.60
CA THR A 41 -4.34 -39.40 11.25
C THR A 41 -5.08 -38.06 11.19
N ILE A 42 -5.52 -37.54 12.34
CA ILE A 42 -6.22 -36.26 12.44
C ILE A 42 -5.18 -35.14 12.43
N ASN A 43 -4.92 -34.60 11.25
CA ASN A 43 -4.11 -33.41 11.08
C ASN A 43 -4.94 -32.19 11.52
N VAL A 44 -4.69 -31.71 12.75
CA VAL A 44 -5.39 -30.55 13.35
C VAL A 44 -4.89 -29.22 12.76
N ASP A 45 -3.79 -29.22 12.00
CA ASP A 45 -3.31 -28.03 11.29
C ASP A 45 -4.15 -27.85 10.02
N GLN A 46 -5.25 -27.11 10.14
CA GLN A 46 -6.17 -26.72 9.06
C GLN A 46 -5.80 -25.34 8.48
N THR A 47 -4.53 -24.98 8.45
CA THR A 47 -4.15 -23.75 7.74
C THR A 47 -4.48 -23.86 6.25
N PRO A 48 -4.80 -22.75 5.56
CA PRO A 48 -5.05 -22.78 4.12
C PRO A 48 -3.91 -23.44 3.32
N LEU A 49 -2.67 -23.31 3.82
CA LEU A 49 -1.50 -23.93 3.22
C LEU A 49 -1.51 -25.46 3.34
N THR A 50 -1.81 -26.02 4.51
CA THR A 50 -1.84 -27.49 4.68
C THR A 50 -3.00 -28.10 3.91
N ILE A 51 -4.16 -27.44 3.88
CA ILE A 51 -5.31 -27.86 3.08
C ILE A 51 -4.93 -27.90 1.60
N ARG A 52 -4.39 -26.81 1.05
CA ARG A 52 -4.02 -26.75 -0.37
C ARG A 52 -2.86 -27.70 -0.71
N THR A 53 -1.91 -27.90 0.21
CA THR A 53 -0.83 -28.87 0.02
C THR A 53 -1.39 -30.28 -0.11
N LYS A 54 -2.28 -30.69 0.79
CA LYS A 54 -2.93 -32.01 0.74
C LYS A 54 -3.83 -32.18 -0.48
N GLU A 55 -4.52 -31.13 -0.90
CA GLU A 55 -5.31 -31.13 -2.14
C GLU A 55 -4.44 -31.52 -3.33
N ILE A 56 -3.23 -30.94 -3.42
CA ILE A 56 -2.27 -31.28 -4.48
C ILE A 56 -1.68 -32.68 -4.29
N GLU A 57 -1.33 -33.07 -3.06
CA GLU A 57 -0.74 -34.39 -2.75
C GLU A 57 -1.71 -35.55 -2.98
N ASN A 58 -3.02 -35.32 -2.79
CA ASN A 58 -4.05 -36.34 -2.97
C ASN A 58 -4.52 -36.48 -4.42
N ASP A 59 -4.07 -35.60 -5.32
CA ASP A 59 -4.35 -35.71 -6.75
C ASP A 59 -3.43 -36.78 -7.38
N PRO A 60 -3.97 -37.94 -7.81
CA PRO A 60 -3.16 -39.06 -8.30
C PRO A 60 -2.44 -38.74 -9.62
N ASP A 61 -2.94 -37.77 -10.40
CA ASP A 61 -2.40 -37.41 -11.71
C ASP A 61 -1.40 -36.25 -11.63
N ALA A 62 -1.23 -35.63 -10.46
CA ALA A 62 -0.31 -34.52 -10.26
C ALA A 62 1.16 -34.97 -10.40
N PRO A 63 1.98 -34.28 -11.22
CA PRO A 63 3.39 -34.62 -11.39
C PRO A 63 4.23 -34.17 -10.19
N LEU A 64 4.18 -34.95 -9.11
CA LEU A 64 4.84 -34.66 -7.84
C LEU A 64 6.24 -35.24 -7.71
N ILE A 65 6.58 -36.22 -8.53
CA ILE A 65 7.85 -36.92 -8.50
C ILE A 65 8.86 -36.12 -9.33
N VAL A 66 9.99 -35.77 -8.71
CA VAL A 66 11.14 -35.18 -9.41
C VAL A 66 12.04 -36.32 -9.88
N PRO A 67 12.19 -36.56 -11.20
CA PRO A 67 13.05 -37.62 -11.69
C PRO A 67 14.53 -37.21 -11.65
N ASP A 68 15.43 -38.20 -11.55
CA ASP A 68 16.88 -37.98 -11.65
C ASP A 68 17.32 -37.61 -13.07
N GLU A 69 16.55 -38.03 -14.09
CA GLU A 69 16.79 -37.67 -15.49
C GLU A 69 15.51 -37.18 -16.17
N ILE A 70 15.63 -36.12 -16.98
CA ILE A 70 14.49 -35.51 -17.69
C ILE A 70 14.31 -36.18 -19.06
N THR A 71 13.25 -36.97 -19.19
CA THR A 71 12.90 -37.66 -20.46
C THR A 71 12.06 -36.80 -21.40
N LYS A 72 11.13 -35.99 -20.86
CA LYS A 72 10.27 -35.07 -21.61
C LYS A 72 10.36 -33.67 -21.01
N PRO A 73 11.36 -32.86 -21.40
CA PRO A 73 11.57 -31.54 -20.79
C PRO A 73 10.50 -30.53 -21.22
N ASP A 74 10.15 -29.62 -20.31
CA ASP A 74 9.36 -28.44 -20.65
C ASP A 74 10.15 -27.48 -21.57
N ILE A 75 9.42 -26.66 -22.33
CA ILE A 75 10.01 -25.61 -23.17
C ILE A 75 10.92 -24.66 -22.37
N LEU A 76 10.57 -24.30 -21.12
CA LEU A 76 11.43 -23.46 -20.27
C LEU A 76 12.75 -24.17 -19.92
N THR A 77 12.69 -25.48 -19.70
CA THR A 77 13.88 -26.30 -19.41
C THR A 77 14.80 -26.41 -20.62
N ILE A 78 14.23 -26.59 -21.82
CA ILE A 78 14.97 -26.58 -23.10
C ILE A 78 15.65 -25.21 -23.30
N GLN A 79 14.90 -24.12 -23.15
CA GLN A 79 15.41 -22.75 -23.31
C GLN A 79 16.54 -22.47 -22.31
N THR A 80 16.38 -22.90 -21.05
CA THR A 80 17.41 -22.74 -20.01
C THR A 80 18.70 -23.47 -20.37
N LYS A 81 18.60 -24.72 -20.86
CA LYS A 81 19.78 -25.48 -21.34
C LYS A 81 20.47 -24.77 -22.52
N GLN A 82 19.70 -24.30 -23.51
CA GLN A 82 20.24 -23.58 -24.66
C GLN A 82 20.95 -22.28 -24.24
N TYR A 83 20.40 -21.56 -23.25
CA TYR A 83 20.98 -20.34 -22.72
C TYR A 83 22.33 -20.62 -22.06
N TRP A 84 22.43 -21.65 -21.22
CA TRP A 84 23.70 -22.04 -20.61
C TRP A 84 24.76 -22.51 -21.60
N GLN A 85 24.35 -23.04 -22.76
CA GLN A 85 25.24 -23.42 -23.87
C GLN A 85 25.63 -22.22 -24.75
N GLY A 86 25.11 -21.01 -24.48
CA GLY A 86 25.34 -19.83 -25.31
C GLY A 86 24.64 -19.87 -26.67
N LYS A 87 23.73 -20.82 -26.90
CA LYS A 87 22.97 -20.96 -28.16
C LYS A 87 21.87 -19.92 -28.30
N ILE A 88 21.36 -19.43 -27.17
CA ILE A 88 20.44 -18.30 -27.13
C ILE A 88 21.03 -17.23 -26.20
N SER A 89 20.87 -15.97 -26.57
CA SER A 89 21.22 -14.81 -25.76
C SER A 89 20.06 -13.82 -25.78
N PHE A 90 19.88 -13.11 -24.67
CA PHE A 90 18.87 -12.06 -24.55
C PHE A 90 19.52 -10.74 -24.94
N THR A 91 19.38 -10.33 -26.19
CA THR A 91 19.94 -9.07 -26.71
C THR A 91 19.15 -7.84 -26.25
N SER A 92 17.87 -8.01 -25.94
CA SER A 92 16.97 -6.94 -25.46
C SER A 92 15.99 -7.46 -24.40
N TYR A 93 15.85 -6.72 -23.30
CA TYR A 93 14.90 -7.04 -22.23
C TYR A 93 13.43 -6.86 -22.64
N ARG A 94 13.14 -6.07 -23.68
CA ARG A 94 11.77 -5.72 -24.10
C ARG A 94 11.24 -6.55 -25.26
N GLU A 95 12.11 -7.09 -26.10
CA GLU A 95 11.71 -7.73 -27.36
C GLU A 95 11.78 -9.26 -27.31
N ASP A 96 12.51 -9.83 -26.34
CA ASP A 96 12.62 -11.28 -26.21
C ASP A 96 11.56 -11.86 -25.27
N ASN A 97 10.58 -12.54 -25.88
CA ASN A 97 9.49 -13.24 -25.20
C ASN A 97 9.90 -14.62 -24.63
N ARG A 98 11.14 -15.07 -24.82
CA ARG A 98 11.62 -16.34 -24.26
C ARG A 98 11.82 -16.24 -22.76
N ILE A 99 11.53 -17.34 -22.06
CA ILE A 99 11.54 -17.42 -20.60
C ILE A 99 12.50 -18.54 -20.18
N ILE A 100 13.44 -18.22 -19.31
CA ILE A 100 14.35 -19.21 -18.73
C ILE A 100 14.11 -19.33 -17.24
N HIS A 101 14.43 -20.48 -16.66
CA HIS A 101 14.38 -20.64 -15.22
C HIS A 101 15.39 -19.71 -14.54
N PRO A 102 14.99 -18.98 -13.48
CA PRO A 102 15.88 -18.13 -12.70
C PRO A 102 16.74 -18.99 -11.77
N ILE A 103 17.76 -19.65 -12.34
CA ILE A 103 18.64 -20.59 -11.64
C ILE A 103 20.02 -19.96 -11.43
N ARG A 104 20.44 -19.90 -10.16
CA ARG A 104 21.72 -19.35 -9.70
C ARG A 104 22.48 -20.38 -8.86
N VAL A 105 22.97 -21.43 -9.53
CA VAL A 105 23.69 -22.55 -8.90
C VAL A 105 25.06 -22.77 -9.57
N GLY A 106 25.98 -23.39 -8.84
CA GLY A 106 27.28 -23.84 -9.35
C GLY A 106 27.13 -24.88 -10.47
N LYS A 107 28.17 -25.01 -11.31
CA LYS A 107 28.15 -25.90 -12.49
C LYS A 107 27.77 -27.35 -12.16
N ASN A 108 28.27 -27.86 -11.03
CA ASN A 108 28.05 -29.23 -10.58
C ASN A 108 26.59 -29.53 -10.20
N ASN A 109 25.80 -28.49 -9.88
CA ASN A 109 24.43 -28.62 -9.40
C ASN A 109 23.38 -28.22 -10.44
N ARG A 110 23.81 -27.91 -11.67
CA ARG A 110 22.91 -27.48 -12.76
C ARG A 110 21.89 -28.53 -13.15
N GLU A 111 22.27 -29.80 -13.14
CA GLU A 111 21.40 -30.91 -13.52
C GLU A 111 20.27 -31.11 -12.50
N ARG A 112 20.61 -31.26 -11.22
CA ARG A 112 19.63 -31.32 -10.13
C ARG A 112 18.69 -30.11 -10.13
N ALA A 113 19.23 -28.91 -10.35
CA ALA A 113 18.43 -27.68 -10.42
C ALA A 113 17.44 -27.70 -11.60
N LEU A 114 17.85 -28.20 -12.77
CA LEU A 114 16.95 -28.36 -13.92
C LEU A 114 15.89 -29.41 -13.66
N ASN A 115 16.22 -30.55 -13.05
CA ASN A 115 15.27 -31.61 -12.73
C ASN A 115 14.17 -31.08 -11.81
N PHE A 116 14.55 -30.38 -10.75
CA PHE A 116 13.61 -29.73 -9.84
C PHE A 116 12.73 -28.69 -10.56
N MET A 117 13.34 -27.78 -11.34
CA MET A 117 12.59 -26.72 -12.04
C MET A 117 11.67 -27.26 -13.14
N ASP A 118 12.04 -28.34 -13.82
CA ASP A 118 11.21 -29.02 -14.82
C ASP A 118 9.98 -29.65 -14.17
N ALA A 119 10.16 -30.40 -13.07
CA ALA A 119 9.06 -30.98 -12.30
C ALA A 119 8.13 -29.89 -11.72
N PHE A 120 8.71 -28.83 -11.14
CA PHE A 120 7.96 -27.66 -10.68
C PHE A 120 7.14 -27.02 -11.80
N THR A 121 7.72 -26.84 -12.98
CA THR A 121 7.07 -26.24 -14.15
C THR A 121 5.91 -27.08 -14.65
N LYS A 122 6.09 -28.40 -14.70
CA LYS A 122 5.04 -29.34 -15.06
C LYS A 122 3.89 -29.29 -14.07
N LEU A 123 4.17 -29.24 -12.76
CA LEU A 123 3.13 -29.13 -11.74
C LEU A 123 2.35 -27.80 -11.84
N ILE A 124 3.05 -26.69 -12.04
CA ILE A 124 2.42 -25.37 -12.25
C ILE A 124 1.49 -25.39 -13.48
N ARG A 125 1.94 -25.95 -14.61
CA ARG A 125 1.11 -26.07 -15.83
C ARG A 125 -0.06 -27.02 -15.65
N TYR A 126 0.15 -28.16 -14.99
CA TYR A 126 -0.91 -29.12 -14.66
C TYR A 126 -2.00 -28.47 -13.81
N ARG A 127 -1.62 -27.58 -12.89
CA ARG A 127 -2.52 -26.78 -12.06
C ARG A 127 -3.22 -25.64 -12.81
N GLY A 128 -2.99 -25.50 -14.11
CA GLY A 128 -3.63 -24.50 -14.98
C GLY A 128 -2.92 -23.14 -15.02
N HIS A 129 -1.73 -23.04 -14.43
CA HIS A 129 -0.99 -21.78 -14.32
C HIS A 129 0.08 -21.66 -15.41
N THR A 130 0.49 -20.43 -15.69
CA THR A 130 1.50 -20.15 -16.73
C THR A 130 2.74 -19.48 -16.16
N PHE A 131 3.77 -19.34 -16.98
CA PHE A 131 4.97 -18.60 -16.64
C PHE A 131 5.01 -17.30 -17.42
N SER A 132 5.51 -16.26 -16.78
CA SER A 132 5.72 -14.96 -17.40
C SER A 132 7.06 -14.38 -16.96
N LYS A 133 7.42 -13.28 -17.58
CA LYS A 133 8.59 -12.48 -17.25
C LYS A 133 8.16 -11.04 -17.08
N GLU A 134 8.48 -10.47 -15.93
CA GLU A 134 8.33 -9.04 -15.65
C GLU A 134 9.72 -8.42 -15.46
N TYR A 135 10.09 -7.54 -16.40
CA TYR A 135 11.42 -6.92 -16.47
C TYR A 135 12.52 -7.99 -16.56
N SER A 136 13.38 -8.10 -15.55
CA SER A 136 14.45 -9.11 -15.45
C SER A 136 14.03 -10.37 -14.71
N ASN A 137 12.82 -10.41 -14.14
CA ASN A 137 12.42 -11.46 -13.21
C ASN A 137 11.51 -12.45 -13.92
N THR A 138 11.71 -13.74 -13.63
CA THR A 138 10.84 -14.82 -14.10
C THR A 138 9.95 -15.25 -12.95
N GLY A 139 8.70 -15.59 -13.25
CA GLY A 139 7.71 -15.92 -12.24
C GLY A 139 6.56 -16.72 -12.80
N VAL A 140 5.67 -17.12 -11.90
CA VAL A 140 4.41 -17.78 -12.21
C VAL A 140 3.34 -16.71 -12.35
N LEU A 141 2.49 -16.83 -13.38
CA LEU A 141 1.34 -15.98 -13.61
C LEU A 141 0.06 -16.76 -13.29
N ILE A 142 -0.67 -16.30 -12.28
CA ILE A 142 -1.93 -16.88 -11.79
C ILE A 142 -2.95 -15.74 -11.73
N ASP A 143 -4.06 -15.82 -12.47
CA ASP A 143 -5.12 -14.80 -12.47
C ASP A 143 -4.59 -13.35 -12.58
N GLU A 144 -3.71 -13.09 -13.54
CA GLU A 144 -3.04 -11.78 -13.75
C GLU A 144 -2.12 -11.32 -12.59
N ILE A 145 -1.88 -12.19 -11.61
CA ILE A 145 -0.91 -11.96 -10.54
C ILE A 145 0.40 -12.64 -10.89
N PHE A 146 1.43 -11.83 -11.07
CA PHE A 146 2.80 -12.29 -11.24
C PHE A 146 3.47 -12.53 -9.87
N ILE A 147 3.92 -13.76 -9.65
CA ILE A 147 4.69 -14.16 -8.47
C ILE A 147 6.11 -14.52 -8.92
N GLU A 148 7.08 -13.67 -8.56
CA GLU A 148 8.51 -13.93 -8.82
C GLU A 148 8.93 -15.24 -8.16
N ILE A 149 9.79 -16.00 -8.86
CA ILE A 149 10.46 -17.17 -8.32
C ILE A 149 11.98 -17.04 -8.54
N ASP A 150 12.76 -17.69 -7.68
CA ASP A 150 14.22 -17.75 -7.82
C ASP A 150 14.75 -19.03 -7.17
N LEU A 151 15.61 -19.76 -7.89
CA LEU A 151 16.32 -20.92 -7.36
C LEU A 151 17.80 -20.56 -7.26
N ARG A 152 18.36 -20.57 -6.05
CA ARG A 152 19.78 -20.29 -5.82
C ARG A 152 20.44 -21.35 -4.96
N GLU A 153 21.74 -21.48 -5.10
CA GLU A 153 22.56 -22.28 -4.22
C GLU A 153 23.01 -21.45 -3.01
N ALA A 154 22.92 -22.02 -1.81
CA ALA A 154 23.47 -21.40 -0.62
C ALA A 154 25.01 -21.37 -0.71
N SER A 155 25.59 -20.27 -0.23
CA SER A 155 27.04 -20.07 -0.24
C SER A 155 27.55 -19.86 1.18
N LYS A 156 28.61 -20.56 1.55
CA LYS A 156 29.38 -20.28 2.76
C LYS A 156 30.32 -19.11 2.49
N ARG A 157 30.14 -18.03 3.24
CA ARG A 157 31.03 -16.86 3.18
C ARG A 157 32.30 -17.12 3.98
N ILE A 158 33.44 -16.94 3.34
CA ILE A 158 34.76 -16.90 3.97
C ILE A 158 35.18 -15.42 4.04
N PRO A 159 35.33 -14.85 5.25
CA PRO A 159 35.72 -13.46 5.39
C PRO A 159 37.16 -13.25 4.89
N PRO A 160 37.48 -12.06 4.38
CA PRO A 160 38.83 -11.76 3.92
C PRO A 160 39.82 -11.79 5.08
N THR A 161 41.02 -12.29 4.82
CA THR A 161 42.13 -12.26 5.78
C THR A 161 42.77 -10.87 5.88
N THR A 162 42.57 -10.01 4.87
CA THR A 162 43.16 -8.67 4.79
C THR A 162 42.11 -7.57 4.92
N LYS A 163 42.51 -6.38 5.39
CA LYS A 163 41.63 -5.21 5.61
C LYS A 163 40.90 -4.74 4.34
N TYR A 164 41.47 -5.00 3.16
CA TYR A 164 40.89 -4.63 1.86
C TYR A 164 40.55 -5.85 0.98
N GLY A 165 40.51 -7.06 1.56
CA GLY A 165 40.17 -8.27 0.83
C GLY A 165 38.67 -8.38 0.56
N SER A 166 38.29 -9.06 -0.53
CA SER A 166 36.92 -9.48 -0.77
C SER A 166 36.61 -10.78 -0.02
N SER A 167 35.34 -10.97 0.37
CA SER A 167 34.90 -12.25 0.91
C SER A 167 34.79 -13.28 -0.22
N GLU A 168 35.28 -14.49 0.01
CA GLU A 168 35.07 -15.61 -0.88
C GLU A 168 33.75 -16.31 -0.54
N TYR A 169 33.06 -16.84 -1.54
CA TYR A 169 31.78 -17.52 -1.37
C TYR A 169 31.87 -18.92 -1.96
N ILE A 170 31.88 -19.93 -1.10
CA ILE A 170 31.95 -21.33 -1.51
C ILE A 170 30.53 -21.91 -1.60
N PRO A 171 30.10 -22.43 -2.76
CA PRO A 171 28.80 -23.09 -2.91
C PRO A 171 28.70 -24.33 -2.01
N THR A 172 27.58 -24.51 -1.30
CA THR A 172 27.41 -25.60 -0.32
C THR A 172 26.66 -26.83 -0.86
N GLY A 173 26.10 -26.77 -2.07
CA GLY A 173 25.23 -27.81 -2.63
C GLY A 173 23.78 -27.76 -2.15
N GLU A 174 23.44 -26.85 -1.22
CA GLU A 174 22.09 -26.71 -0.68
C GLU A 174 21.29 -25.70 -1.50
N PHE A 175 20.10 -26.08 -1.94
CA PHE A 175 19.24 -25.19 -2.71
C PHE A 175 18.35 -24.35 -1.82
N ILE A 176 18.13 -23.11 -2.23
CA ILE A 176 17.16 -22.18 -1.68
C ILE A 176 16.23 -21.80 -2.82
N PHE A 177 14.95 -22.15 -2.70
CA PHE A 177 13.89 -21.70 -3.60
C PHE A 177 13.12 -20.58 -2.94
N LYS A 178 13.09 -19.43 -3.59
CA LYS A 178 12.42 -18.21 -3.13
C LYS A 178 11.22 -17.92 -4.02
N VAL A 179 10.13 -17.46 -3.41
CA VAL A 179 8.94 -16.97 -4.10
C VAL A 179 8.51 -15.61 -3.54
N GLY A 180 7.99 -14.75 -4.41
CA GLY A 180 7.48 -13.43 -4.09
C GLY A 180 8.58 -12.37 -3.85
N LYS A 181 8.11 -11.17 -3.52
CA LYS A 181 8.94 -9.97 -3.24
C LYS A 181 8.55 -9.35 -1.91
N TYR A 182 9.49 -8.60 -1.31
CA TYR A 182 9.27 -7.76 -0.12
C TYR A 182 8.61 -8.54 1.05
N SER A 183 7.53 -8.02 1.62
CA SER A 183 6.82 -8.62 2.77
C SER A 183 6.13 -9.96 2.45
N GLY A 184 5.90 -10.25 1.16
CA GLY A 184 5.33 -11.51 0.67
C GLY A 184 6.36 -12.63 0.47
N GLU A 185 7.65 -12.33 0.59
CA GLU A 185 8.75 -13.25 0.29
C GLU A 185 8.70 -14.49 1.18
N ARG A 186 8.85 -15.67 0.56
CA ARG A 186 9.01 -16.94 1.26
C ARG A 186 10.13 -17.72 0.61
N GLU A 187 10.92 -18.38 1.44
CA GLU A 187 12.00 -19.25 0.99
C GLU A 187 11.88 -20.63 1.62
N TRP A 188 12.27 -21.63 0.84
CA TRP A 188 12.50 -23.00 1.29
C TRP A 188 13.96 -23.31 1.01
N ARG A 189 14.59 -23.99 1.96
CA ARG A 189 15.99 -24.41 1.86
C ARG A 189 16.08 -25.91 2.05
N ASP A 190 16.98 -26.54 1.31
CA ASP A 190 17.38 -27.92 1.57
C ASP A 190 17.81 -28.08 3.04
N GLY A 191 17.24 -29.09 3.69
CA GLY A 191 17.63 -29.48 5.03
C GLY A 191 17.46 -30.98 5.20
N LYS A 192 16.70 -31.39 6.22
CA LYS A 192 16.29 -32.80 6.39
C LYS A 192 15.41 -33.28 5.24
N VAL A 193 14.54 -32.40 4.76
CA VAL A 193 13.72 -32.62 3.57
C VAL A 193 14.34 -31.77 2.46
N LYS A 194 14.54 -32.39 1.29
CA LYS A 194 15.03 -31.70 0.09
C LYS A 194 13.89 -30.94 -0.60
N LEU A 195 14.21 -29.92 -1.39
CA LEU A 195 13.20 -29.14 -2.12
C LEU A 195 12.27 -30.00 -2.99
N GLU A 196 12.79 -31.08 -3.56
CA GLU A 196 12.06 -32.06 -4.38
C GLU A 196 10.87 -32.66 -3.61
N GLY A 197 11.05 -32.91 -2.31
CA GLY A 197 9.97 -33.39 -1.43
C GLY A 197 9.01 -32.31 -0.92
N MET A 198 9.23 -31.04 -1.29
CA MET A 198 8.37 -29.90 -0.90
C MET A 198 7.54 -29.35 -2.07
N LEU A 199 7.53 -30.02 -3.22
CA LEU A 199 6.96 -29.50 -4.46
C LEU A 199 5.49 -29.07 -4.31
N ALA A 200 4.64 -29.95 -3.78
CA ALA A 200 3.23 -29.64 -3.53
C ALA A 200 3.06 -28.43 -2.60
N ARG A 201 3.84 -28.37 -1.53
CA ARG A 201 3.80 -27.27 -0.55
C ARG A 201 4.23 -25.93 -1.13
N ILE A 202 5.23 -25.94 -2.01
CA ILE A 202 5.71 -24.74 -2.70
C ILE A 202 4.62 -24.22 -3.64
N VAL A 203 4.03 -25.09 -4.48
CA VAL A 203 2.96 -24.70 -5.41
C VAL A 203 1.73 -24.21 -4.66
N ALA A 204 1.29 -24.93 -3.62
CA ALA A 204 0.20 -24.50 -2.75
C ALA A 204 0.44 -23.09 -2.18
N LYS A 205 1.69 -22.79 -1.79
CA LYS A 205 2.03 -21.47 -1.27
C LYS A 205 1.94 -20.38 -2.33
N ILE A 206 2.37 -20.65 -3.56
CA ILE A 206 2.30 -19.71 -4.68
C ILE A 206 0.84 -19.39 -5.01
N GLU A 207 -0.03 -20.39 -5.09
CA GLU A 207 -1.46 -20.19 -5.33
C GLU A 207 -2.12 -19.32 -4.24
N LEU A 208 -1.77 -19.57 -2.97
CA LEU A 208 -2.28 -18.76 -1.86
C LEU A 208 -1.74 -17.33 -1.84
N LEU A 209 -0.51 -17.11 -2.32
CA LEU A 209 0.04 -15.76 -2.49
C LEU A 209 -0.69 -15.01 -3.60
N ALA A 210 -0.94 -15.67 -4.73
CA ALA A 210 -1.69 -15.09 -5.84
C ALA A 210 -3.12 -14.71 -5.43
N GLN A 211 -3.82 -15.61 -4.74
CA GLN A 211 -5.17 -15.34 -4.23
C GLN A 211 -5.21 -14.13 -3.30
N ARG A 212 -4.27 -14.04 -2.35
CA ARG A 212 -4.17 -12.92 -1.41
C ARG A 212 -3.91 -11.59 -2.12
N GLU A 213 -3.01 -11.60 -3.10
CA GLU A 213 -2.66 -10.39 -3.86
C GLU A 213 -3.86 -9.92 -4.70
N LYS A 214 -4.60 -10.85 -5.30
CA LYS A 214 -5.84 -10.57 -6.04
C LYS A 214 -6.89 -9.90 -5.14
N GLU A 215 -7.12 -10.46 -3.95
CA GLU A 215 -8.02 -9.88 -2.95
C GLU A 215 -7.57 -8.48 -2.51
N TRP A 216 -6.26 -8.30 -2.26
CA TRP A 216 -5.71 -7.01 -1.87
C TRP A 216 -5.86 -5.96 -2.97
N LYS A 217 -5.60 -6.31 -4.24
CA LYS A 217 -5.81 -5.41 -5.38
C LYS A 217 -7.28 -4.98 -5.50
N GLU A 218 -8.22 -5.91 -5.32
CA GLU A 218 -9.64 -5.58 -5.38
C GLU A 218 -10.08 -4.69 -4.22
N GLN A 219 -9.64 -4.97 -2.99
CA GLN A 219 -9.91 -4.11 -1.83
C GLN A 219 -9.31 -2.71 -2.00
N ALA A 220 -8.10 -2.62 -2.56
CA ALA A 220 -7.46 -1.34 -2.87
C ALA A 220 -8.25 -0.57 -3.93
N ARG A 221 -8.76 -1.24 -4.96
CA ARG A 221 -9.61 -0.65 -6.01
C ARG A 221 -10.91 -0.07 -5.42
N ILE A 222 -11.63 -0.86 -4.62
CA ILE A 222 -12.86 -0.41 -3.94
C ILE A 222 -12.57 0.76 -3.00
N SER A 223 -11.50 0.69 -2.22
CA SER A 223 -11.13 1.76 -1.28
C SER A 223 -10.75 3.06 -2.00
N ARG A 224 -10.11 2.96 -3.17
CA ARG A 224 -9.78 4.13 -3.99
C ARG A 224 -11.05 4.81 -4.50
N LEU A 225 -12.00 4.04 -5.04
CA LEU A 225 -13.28 4.57 -5.53
C LEU A 225 -14.06 5.29 -4.43
N LYS A 226 -14.18 4.68 -3.23
CA LYS A 226 -14.84 5.33 -2.08
C LYS A 226 -14.17 6.65 -1.69
N ARG A 227 -12.83 6.70 -1.69
CA ARG A 227 -12.08 7.91 -1.37
C ARG A 227 -12.30 9.01 -2.40
N GLU A 228 -12.30 8.66 -3.69
CA GLU A 228 -12.56 9.61 -4.78
C GLU A 228 -13.97 10.20 -4.68
N GLU A 229 -14.98 9.40 -4.31
CA GLU A 229 -16.35 9.88 -4.08
C GLU A 229 -16.44 10.80 -2.84
N GLU A 230 -15.83 10.41 -1.72
CA GLU A 230 -15.77 11.23 -0.51
C GLU A 230 -15.04 12.56 -0.74
N GLU A 231 -13.95 12.56 -1.50
CA GLU A 231 -13.19 13.76 -1.84
C GLU A 231 -14.00 14.72 -2.72
N LYS A 232 -14.74 14.19 -3.71
CA LYS A 232 -15.66 15.01 -4.53
C LYS A 232 -16.75 15.65 -3.68
N LEU A 233 -17.39 14.88 -2.80
CA LEU A 233 -18.42 15.39 -1.90
C LEU A 233 -17.86 16.47 -0.96
N ARG A 234 -16.68 16.23 -0.36
CA ARG A 234 -16.02 17.21 0.51
C ARG A 234 -15.65 18.48 -0.23
N ALA A 235 -15.13 18.37 -1.45
CA ALA A 235 -14.80 19.52 -2.29
C ALA A 235 -16.04 20.33 -2.65
N GLU A 236 -17.17 19.68 -2.96
CA GLU A 236 -18.43 20.35 -3.26
C GLU A 236 -18.99 21.08 -2.02
N ILE A 237 -19.03 20.42 -0.86
CA ILE A 237 -19.46 21.04 0.40
C ILE A 237 -18.56 22.23 0.75
N LYS A 238 -17.25 22.07 0.61
CA LYS A 238 -16.29 23.15 0.87
C LYS A 238 -16.53 24.32 -0.07
N LYS A 239 -16.69 24.07 -1.37
CA LYS A 239 -16.96 25.12 -2.36
C LYS A 239 -18.25 25.88 -2.02
N ARG A 240 -19.34 25.18 -1.70
CA ARG A 240 -20.60 25.82 -1.29
C ARG A 240 -20.41 26.67 -0.03
N ARG A 241 -19.64 26.18 0.95
CA ARG A 241 -19.34 26.92 2.18
C ARG A 241 -18.52 28.18 1.89
N ASP A 242 -17.47 28.05 1.08
CA ASP A 242 -16.59 29.17 0.73
C ASP A 242 -17.38 30.23 -0.07
N ASP A 243 -18.21 29.80 -1.03
CA ASP A 243 -19.11 30.69 -1.78
C ASP A 243 -20.10 31.44 -0.85
N GLU A 244 -20.65 30.76 0.16
CA GLU A 244 -21.58 31.36 1.12
C GLU A 244 -20.88 32.35 2.07
N VAL A 245 -19.67 32.01 2.53
CA VAL A 245 -18.82 32.90 3.33
C VAL A 245 -18.46 34.14 2.54
N ASP A 246 -18.11 34.01 1.26
CA ASP A 246 -17.77 35.14 0.40
C ASP A 246 -18.98 36.06 0.17
N LYS A 247 -20.17 35.48 -0.09
CA LYS A 247 -21.42 36.24 -0.18
C LYS A 247 -21.73 36.98 1.12
N PHE A 248 -21.60 36.31 2.26
CA PHE A 248 -21.84 36.91 3.57
C PHE A 248 -20.85 38.04 3.86
N ASN A 249 -19.57 37.85 3.59
CA ASN A 249 -18.55 38.89 3.78
C ASN A 249 -18.81 40.13 2.90
N ARG A 250 -19.29 39.93 1.67
CA ARG A 250 -19.73 41.05 0.82
C ARG A 250 -20.93 41.78 1.41
N LEU A 251 -21.92 41.05 1.91
CA LEU A 251 -23.09 41.63 2.57
C LEU A 251 -22.69 42.46 3.80
N VAL A 252 -21.81 41.93 4.65
CA VAL A 252 -21.30 42.64 5.83
C VAL A 252 -20.61 43.94 5.42
N LYS A 253 -19.68 43.89 4.45
CA LYS A 253 -19.00 45.10 3.95
C LYS A 253 -19.98 46.15 3.43
N LEU A 254 -20.97 45.74 2.64
CA LEU A 254 -22.00 46.66 2.14
C LEU A 254 -22.83 47.24 3.30
N SER A 255 -23.17 46.42 4.31
CA SER A 255 -23.92 46.90 5.48
C SER A 255 -23.13 47.92 6.32
N GLU A 256 -21.84 47.69 6.53
CA GLU A 256 -20.95 48.63 7.22
C GLU A 256 -20.78 49.94 6.44
N GLN A 257 -20.67 49.84 5.12
CA GLN A 257 -20.59 51.00 4.24
C GLN A 257 -21.88 51.83 4.30
N TYR A 258 -23.04 51.17 4.27
CA TYR A 258 -24.34 51.83 4.43
C TYR A 258 -24.49 52.51 5.80
N ASP A 259 -24.08 51.85 6.89
CA ASP A 259 -24.16 52.45 8.22
C ASP A 259 -23.27 53.69 8.36
N LYS A 260 -22.06 53.66 7.78
CA LYS A 260 -21.19 54.84 7.70
C LYS A 260 -21.85 55.97 6.92
N THR A 261 -22.46 55.70 5.78
CA THR A 261 -23.22 56.71 5.02
C THR A 261 -24.37 57.28 5.85
N ARG A 262 -25.11 56.45 6.58
CA ARG A 262 -26.18 56.88 7.48
C ARG A 262 -25.67 57.84 8.55
N ILE A 263 -24.54 57.52 9.19
CA ILE A 263 -23.89 58.38 10.19
C ILE A 263 -23.48 59.72 9.57
N ILE A 264 -22.88 59.70 8.38
CA ILE A 264 -22.48 60.93 7.66
C ILE A 264 -23.70 61.79 7.36
N ARG A 265 -24.80 61.23 6.84
CA ARG A 265 -26.05 61.95 6.58
C ARG A 265 -26.64 62.57 7.84
N GLN A 266 -26.66 61.83 8.94
CA GLN A 266 -27.14 62.34 10.23
C GLN A 266 -26.30 63.53 10.72
N TYR A 267 -24.97 63.48 10.53
CA TYR A 267 -24.10 64.59 10.89
C TYR A 267 -24.34 65.82 10.00
N ILE A 268 -24.45 65.64 8.68
CA ILE A 268 -24.76 66.72 7.73
C ILE A 268 -26.07 67.41 8.12
N GLU A 269 -27.10 66.64 8.44
CA GLU A 269 -28.39 67.18 8.87
C GLU A 269 -28.28 67.93 10.20
N ALA A 270 -27.54 67.39 11.18
CA ALA A 270 -27.31 68.08 12.45
C ALA A 270 -26.55 69.42 12.27
N VAL A 271 -25.56 69.47 11.38
CA VAL A 271 -24.82 70.70 11.02
C VAL A 271 -25.75 71.71 10.36
N LYS A 272 -26.59 71.27 9.42
CA LYS A 272 -27.60 72.10 8.75
C LYS A 272 -28.59 72.70 9.75
N GLN A 273 -29.17 71.89 10.64
CA GLN A 273 -30.10 72.33 11.67
C GLN A 273 -29.45 73.33 12.64
N LYS A 274 -28.20 73.10 13.06
CA LYS A 274 -27.46 74.05 13.91
C LYS A 274 -27.23 75.39 13.21
N ALA A 275 -26.87 75.38 11.92
CA ALA A 275 -26.64 76.59 11.14
C ALA A 275 -27.92 77.42 10.95
N ILE A 276 -29.06 76.76 10.75
CA ILE A 276 -30.39 77.38 10.67
C ILE A 276 -30.75 78.01 12.03
N ASN A 277 -30.65 77.26 13.13
CA ASN A 277 -31.03 77.74 14.46
C ASN A 277 -30.17 78.89 14.99
N THR A 278 -28.92 79.01 14.52
CA THR A 278 -28.01 80.11 14.89
C THR A 278 -28.01 81.26 13.89
N ASN A 279 -28.90 81.24 12.88
CA ASN A 279 -29.00 82.22 11.81
C ASN A 279 -27.66 82.51 11.09
N ASN A 280 -26.81 81.48 10.99
CA ASN A 280 -25.44 81.56 10.48
C ASN A 280 -25.25 80.63 9.27
N LEU A 281 -26.28 80.56 8.42
CA LEU A 281 -26.28 79.82 7.17
C LEU A 281 -25.68 80.69 6.06
N THR A 282 -24.35 80.68 5.97
CA THR A 282 -23.61 81.39 4.92
C THR A 282 -23.60 80.59 3.61
N PRO A 283 -23.40 81.24 2.45
CA PRO A 283 -23.27 80.55 1.16
C PRO A 283 -22.22 79.43 1.16
N GLU A 284 -21.06 79.67 1.79
CA GLU A 284 -19.97 78.68 1.92
C GLU A 284 -20.39 77.42 2.69
N LYS A 285 -21.20 77.56 3.75
CA LYS A 285 -21.72 76.40 4.48
C LYS A 285 -22.74 75.62 3.68
N GLN A 286 -23.54 76.30 2.86
CA GLN A 286 -24.50 75.65 1.97
C GLN A 286 -23.78 74.84 0.87
N GLU A 287 -22.69 75.38 0.33
CA GLU A 287 -21.84 74.69 -0.65
C GLU A 287 -21.16 73.45 -0.02
N TRP A 288 -20.66 73.57 1.21
CA TRP A 288 -20.13 72.43 1.95
C TRP A 288 -21.18 71.35 2.24
N ILE A 289 -22.42 71.73 2.59
CA ILE A 289 -23.52 70.77 2.82
C ILE A 289 -23.83 70.00 1.53
N ASN A 290 -23.89 70.69 0.39
CA ASN A 290 -24.15 70.06 -0.91
C ASN A 290 -23.02 69.08 -1.28
N TRP A 291 -21.77 69.52 -1.17
CA TRP A 291 -20.59 68.67 -1.39
C TRP A 291 -20.59 67.44 -0.47
N ALA A 292 -20.84 67.61 0.83
CA ALA A 292 -20.85 66.51 1.79
C ALA A 292 -21.98 65.51 1.51
N THR A 293 -23.13 66.00 1.00
CA THR A 293 -24.27 65.16 0.60
C THR A 293 -23.91 64.32 -0.63
N ASP A 294 -23.30 64.93 -1.66
CA ASP A 294 -22.85 64.21 -2.85
C ASP A 294 -21.79 63.13 -2.50
N LYS A 295 -20.88 63.41 -1.56
CA LYS A 295 -19.92 62.41 -1.05
C LYS A 295 -20.58 61.27 -0.26
N ALA A 296 -21.65 61.55 0.48
CA ALA A 296 -22.42 60.52 1.17
C ALA A 296 -23.16 59.61 0.17
N ASP A 297 -23.68 60.17 -0.92
CA ASP A 297 -24.38 59.43 -1.99
C ASP A 297 -23.42 58.60 -2.86
N TRP A 298 -22.17 59.05 -3.03
CA TRP A 298 -21.10 58.25 -3.63
C TRP A 298 -20.72 57.04 -2.75
N LEU A 299 -20.61 57.26 -1.43
CA LEU A 299 -20.27 56.18 -0.50
C LEU A 299 -21.46 55.21 -0.29
N ASP A 300 -22.70 55.63 -0.50
CA ASP A 300 -23.88 54.79 -0.28
C ASP A 300 -23.90 53.57 -1.22
N PRO A 301 -23.84 52.33 -0.70
CA PRO A 301 -23.88 51.14 -1.54
C PRO A 301 -25.23 50.92 -2.24
N LEU A 302 -26.29 51.65 -1.88
CA LEU A 302 -27.61 51.57 -2.53
C LEU A 302 -27.81 52.61 -3.63
N ILE A 303 -27.10 53.75 -3.57
CA ILE A 303 -27.18 54.82 -4.57
C ILE A 303 -26.01 54.73 -5.53
N ASN A 304 -24.80 54.54 -4.99
CA ASN A 304 -23.56 54.35 -5.72
C ASN A 304 -23.35 55.42 -6.80
N ARG A 305 -23.57 56.69 -6.41
CA ARG A 305 -23.49 57.82 -7.33
C ARG A 305 -22.02 57.99 -7.76
N PRO A 306 -21.71 58.09 -9.05
CA PRO A 306 -20.34 58.30 -9.49
C PRO A 306 -19.82 59.68 -9.05
N ASP A 307 -18.59 59.73 -8.58
CA ASP A 307 -17.90 60.95 -8.17
C ASP A 307 -16.81 61.32 -9.15
N GLU A 308 -16.92 62.50 -9.74
CA GLU A 308 -16.03 62.94 -10.83
C GLU A 308 -14.55 63.04 -10.43
N ILE A 309 -14.24 63.18 -9.14
CA ILE A 309 -12.87 63.34 -8.63
C ILE A 309 -12.34 62.03 -8.06
N LEU A 310 -13.16 61.28 -7.32
CA LEU A 310 -12.74 60.06 -6.63
C LEU A 310 -12.81 58.81 -7.51
N ASP A 311 -13.63 58.80 -8.56
CA ASP A 311 -13.71 57.71 -9.54
C ASP A 311 -12.87 57.97 -10.81
N ALA A 312 -12.22 59.14 -10.92
CA ALA A 312 -11.28 59.42 -11.99
C ALA A 312 -10.01 58.55 -11.84
N LYS A 313 -9.64 57.86 -12.94
CA LYS A 313 -8.46 57.00 -13.01
C LYS A 313 -7.16 57.77 -13.17
#